data_AF-A0A0R2CNP8-F1
#
_entry.id   AF-A0A0R2CNP8-F1
#
_cell.length_a   1.000
_cell.length_b   1.000
_cell.length_c   1.000
_cell.angle_alpha   90.00
_cell.angle_beta   90.00
_cell.angle_gamma   90.00
#
_symmetry.space_group_name_H-M   'P 1'
#
loop_
_entity.id
_entity.type
_entity.pdbx_description
1 polymer ?
#
loop_
_entity_poly.entity_id
_entity_poly.type
_entity_poly.pdbx_seq_one_letter_code
_entity_poly.pdbx_strand_id
1 'polypeptide(L)' 'MKWTLEEFATKCNVSTAEIEKYVAAGLLPTNGTSGTEMSFDDSDNYWMGVIQCFVGNGTSVAELKQLIGHCKLG' A
#
# COMPACT_ATOMS: atom_id res chain seq x y z
N MET A 1 3.76 4.17 14.66
CA MET A 1 3.20 2.92 15.23
C MET A 1 3.54 1.76 14.30
N LYS A 2 3.38 0.50 14.75
CA LYS A 2 3.49 -0.69 13.88
C LYS A 2 2.16 -1.44 13.89
N TRP A 3 1.70 -1.85 12.71
CA TRP A 3 0.47 -2.61 12.51
C TRP A 3 0.77 -3.91 11.79
N THR A 4 0.05 -4.97 12.16
CA THR A 4 -0.02 -6.19 11.38
C THR A 4 -0.87 -5.99 10.11
N LEU A 5 -0.81 -6.93 9.16
CA LEU A 5 -1.63 -6.90 7.96
C LEU A 5 -3.14 -6.76 8.26
N GLU A 6 -3.65 -7.48 9.26
CA GLU A 6 -5.08 -7.44 9.64
C GLU A 6 -5.47 -6.11 10.27
N GLU A 7 -4.64 -5.58 11.17
CA GLU A 7 -4.86 -4.27 11.79
C GLU A 7 -4.80 -3.15 10.74
N PHE A 8 -3.85 -3.25 9.81
CA PHE A 8 -3.68 -2.25 8.76
C PHE A 8 -4.83 -2.30 7.74
N ALA A 9 -5.28 -3.50 7.35
CA ALA A 9 -6.48 -3.70 6.53
C ALA A 9 -7.73 -3.08 7.16
N THR A 10 -7.94 -3.34 8.45
CA THR A 10 -9.06 -2.79 9.22
C THR A 10 -8.97 -1.26 9.29
N LYS A 11 -7.77 -0.72 9.56
CA LYS A 11 -7.52 0.72 9.65
C LYS A 11 -7.81 1.44 8.34
N CYS A 12 -7.41 0.85 7.21
CA CYS A 12 -7.58 1.44 5.89
C CYS A 12 -8.92 1.07 5.23
N ASN A 13 -9.76 0.26 5.89
CA ASN A 13 -11.04 -0.21 5.37
C ASN A 13 -10.90 -0.89 3.99
N VAL A 14 -9.90 -1.75 3.84
CA VAL A 14 -9.64 -2.55 2.62
C VAL A 14 -9.42 -4.01 2.99
N SER A 15 -9.48 -4.90 2.01
CA SER A 15 -9.14 -6.30 2.23
C SER A 15 -7.63 -6.49 2.40
N THR A 16 -7.23 -7.50 3.18
CA THR A 16 -5.82 -7.91 3.31
C THR A 16 -5.21 -8.25 1.95
N ALA A 17 -5.98 -8.87 1.06
CA ALA A 17 -5.56 -9.18 -0.31
C ALA A 17 -5.23 -7.95 -1.16
N GLU A 18 -5.95 -6.83 -0.98
CA GLU A 18 -5.63 -5.57 -1.66
C GLU A 18 -4.31 -4.99 -1.16
N ILE A 19 -4.07 -5.04 0.16
CA ILE A 19 -2.81 -4.57 0.74
C ILE A 19 -1.65 -5.41 0.22
N GLU A 20 -1.77 -6.73 0.21
CA GLU A 20 -0.75 -7.62 -0.37
C GLU A 20 -0.49 -7.31 -1.84
N LYS A 21 -1.53 -6.99 -2.62
CA LYS A 21 -1.39 -6.55 -4.01
C LYS A 21 -0.60 -5.24 -4.12
N TYR A 22 -0.82 -4.28 -3.22
CA TYR A 22 -0.08 -3.02 -3.20
C TYR A 22 1.38 -3.18 -2.78
N VAL A 23 1.65 -4.05 -1.80
CA VAL A 23 3.01 -4.46 -1.41
C VAL A 23 3.72 -5.13 -2.57
N ALA A 24 3.09 -6.13 -3.20
CA ALA A 24 3.65 -6.85 -4.36
C ALA A 24 3.87 -5.94 -5.58
N ALA A 25 3.03 -4.91 -5.73
CA ALA A 25 3.20 -3.88 -6.76
C ALA A 25 4.33 -2.88 -6.45
N GLY A 26 4.87 -2.88 -5.23
CA GLY A 26 5.91 -1.95 -4.77
C GLY A 26 5.38 -0.54 -4.43
N LEU A 27 4.07 -0.43 -4.24
CA LEU A 27 3.39 0.84 -3.94
C LEU A 27 3.51 1.23 -2.48
N LEU A 28 3.63 0.25 -1.59
CA LEU A 28 3.90 0.47 -0.18
C LEU A 28 5.41 0.37 0.11
N PRO A 29 5.94 1.17 1.05
CA PRO A 29 7.32 1.07 1.53
C PRO A 29 7.65 -0.28 2.17
N THR A 30 6.67 -0.92 2.82
CA THR A 30 6.84 -2.26 3.40
C THR A 30 7.21 -3.26 2.31
N ASN A 31 8.38 -3.85 2.44
CA ASN A 31 8.90 -4.89 1.56
C ASN A 31 8.79 -6.24 2.28
N GLY A 32 7.63 -6.88 2.20
CA GLY A 32 7.38 -8.19 2.81
C GLY A 32 6.97 -9.24 1.78
N THR A 33 7.40 -10.47 1.97
CA THR A 33 6.79 -11.65 1.35
C THR A 33 5.49 -11.98 2.08
N SER A 34 4.41 -12.25 1.34
CA SER A 34 3.04 -12.55 1.82
C SER A 34 2.99 -13.27 3.18
N GLY A 35 2.23 -12.72 4.14
CA GLY A 35 1.98 -13.35 5.45
C GLY A 35 2.23 -12.49 6.71
N THR A 36 2.21 -13.18 7.86
CA THR A 36 2.25 -12.70 9.26
C THR A 36 3.49 -11.90 9.67
N GLU A 37 4.48 -11.76 8.80
CA GLU A 37 5.70 -10.99 9.08
C GLU A 37 5.66 -9.55 8.53
N MET A 38 4.59 -9.17 7.83
CA MET A 38 4.41 -7.77 7.40
C MET A 38 4.10 -6.88 8.60
N SER A 39 4.97 -5.89 8.82
CA SER A 39 4.79 -4.83 9.80
C SER A 39 4.68 -3.50 9.06
N PHE A 40 3.49 -2.93 9.06
CA PHE A 40 3.20 -1.63 8.44
C PHE A 40 3.42 -0.50 9.44
N ASP A 41 3.90 0.63 8.97
CA ASP A 41 4.10 1.82 9.80
C ASP A 41 3.36 3.05 9.29
N ASP A 42 3.60 4.20 9.92
CA ASP A 42 2.94 5.46 9.58
C ASP A 42 3.23 5.90 8.12
N SER A 43 4.37 5.49 7.56
CA SER A 43 4.71 5.74 6.15
C SER A 43 3.83 4.92 5.22
N ASP A 44 3.61 3.64 5.53
CA ASP A 44 2.67 2.81 4.78
C ASP A 44 1.26 3.38 4.83
N ASN A 45 0.82 3.86 6.01
CA ASN A 45 -0.48 4.50 6.17
C ASN A 45 -0.62 5.77 5.31
N TYR A 46 0.44 6.59 5.25
CA TYR A 46 0.46 7.76 4.36
C TYR A 46 0.31 7.35 2.89
N TRP A 47 1.12 6.40 2.43
CA TRP A 47 1.07 5.91 1.05
C TRP A 47 -0.26 5.23 0.72
N MET A 48 -0.87 4.55 1.67
CA MET A 48 -2.19 3.95 1.48
C MET A 48 -3.27 5.01 1.23
N GLY A 49 -3.22 6.14 1.93
CA GLY A 49 -4.10 7.27 1.65
C GLY A 49 -3.90 7.85 0.24
N VAL A 50 -2.65 7.92 -0.23
CA VAL A 50 -2.32 8.32 -1.60
C VAL A 50 -2.92 7.33 -2.61
N ILE A 51 -2.67 6.03 -2.42
CA ILE A 51 -3.20 4.97 -3.29
C ILE A 51 -4.72 5.02 -3.36
N GLN A 52 -5.40 5.10 -2.22
CA GLN A 52 -6.86 5.17 -2.16
C GLN A 52 -7.43 6.42 -2.86
N CYS A 53 -6.76 7.56 -2.75
CA CYS A 53 -7.16 8.78 -3.46
C CYS A 53 -7.13 8.58 -4.99
N PHE A 54 -6.06 7.98 -5.51
CA PHE A 54 -5.94 7.70 -6.94
C PHE A 54 -6.90 6.61 -7.42
N VAL A 55 -7.01 5.49 -6.69
CA VAL A 55 -7.95 4.40 -7.02
C VAL A 55 -9.40 4.90 -6.98
N GLY A 56 -9.76 5.73 -6.00
CA GLY A 56 -11.08 6.35 -5.88
C GLY A 56 -11.41 7.28 -7.05
N ASN A 57 -10.40 7.88 -7.69
CA ASN A 57 -10.55 8.71 -8.89
C ASN A 57 -10.53 7.92 -10.21
N GLY A 58 -10.55 6.58 -10.14
CA GLY A 58 -10.57 5.70 -11.31
C GLY A 58 -9.19 5.38 -11.88
N THR A 59 -8.10 5.81 -11.23
CA THR A 59 -6.74 5.45 -11.63
C THR A 59 -6.47 3.99 -11.32
N SER A 60 -5.97 3.25 -12.30
CA SER A 60 -5.61 1.85 -12.11
C SER A 60 -4.33 1.70 -11.28
N VAL A 61 -4.19 0.56 -10.58
CA VAL A 61 -2.98 0.21 -9.81
C VAL A 61 -1.71 0.21 -10.70
N ALA A 62 -1.86 -0.11 -11.99
CA ALA A 62 -0.76 -0.08 -12.96
C ALA A 62 -0.29 1.33 -13.28
N GLU A 63 -1.20 2.29 -13.45
CA GLU A 63 -0.88 3.70 -13.65
C GLU A 63 -0.26 4.31 -12.39
N LEU A 64 -0.81 3.97 -11.21
CA LEU A 64 -0.24 4.33 -9.92
C LEU A 64 1.21 3.84 -9.76
N LYS A 65 1.51 2.62 -10.21
CA LYS A 65 2.86 2.07 -10.18
C LYS A 65 3.83 2.85 -11.06
N GLN A 66 3.39 3.30 -12.24
CA GLN A 66 4.20 4.17 -13.09
C GLN A 66 4.42 5.53 -12.42
N LEU A 67 3.37 6.13 -11.86
CA LEU A 67 3.43 7.44 -11.20
C LEU A 67 4.33 7.43 -9.96
N ILE A 68 4.15 6.45 -9.07
CA ILE A 68 4.94 6.31 -7.84
C ILE A 68 6.38 5.85 -8.15
N GLY A 69 6.57 5.06 -9.21
CA GLY A 69 7.89 4.72 -9.73
C GLY A 69 8.71 5.96 -10.11
N HIS A 70 8.06 7.02 -10.61
CA HIS A 70 8.71 8.30 -10.88
C HIS A 70 9.04 9.07 -9.59
N CYS A 71 8.21 8.97 -8.54
CA CYS A 71 8.46 9.64 -7.26
C CYS A 71 9.60 9.02 -6.43
N LYS A 72 9.89 7.72 -6.57
CA LYS A 72 11.03 7.05 -5.89
C LYS A 72 12.39 7.33 -6.56
N LEU A 73 12.40 7.96 -7.74
CA LEU A 73 13.60 8.32 -8.52
C LEU A 73 13.97 9.81 -8.45
N GLY A 74 13.23 10.60 -7.65
CA GLY A 74 13.47 12.03 -7.44
C GLY A 74 14.23 12.32 -6.15
#